data_AF-A0A7Y4H6J6-F1
#
_entry.id   AF-A0A7Y4H6J6-F1
#
_cell.length_a   1.000
_cell.length_b   1.000
_cell.length_c   1.000
_cell.angle_alpha   90.00
_cell.angle_beta   90.00
_cell.angle_gamma   90.00
#
_symmetry.space_group_name_H-M   'P 1'
#
loop_
_entity.id
_entity.type
_entity.pdbx_description
1 polymer ?
#
loop_
_entity_poly.entity_id
_entity_poly.type
_entity_poly.pdbx_seq_one_letter_code
_entity_poly.pdbx_strand_id
1 'polypeptide(L)'
;MVRLTQSLQWMLADMAVALNAARLSLHQAAVSADPFPDPLLAAQAKIIASETANTVTNQALQMFGARGCSRDYPLERMVRDARMFTNTKNYSSQG
;
A
#
# COMPACT_ATOMS: atom_id res chain seq x y z
N MET A 1 29.05 4.51 -9.67
CA MET A 1 28.29 3.88 -8.58
C MET A 1 27.46 4.95 -7.88
N VAL A 2 26.16 5.03 -8.15
CA VAL A 2 25.27 6.03 -7.53
C VAL A 2 24.93 5.55 -6.12
N ARG A 3 25.40 6.27 -5.09
CA ARG A 3 25.05 5.99 -3.68
C ARG A 3 23.70 6.63 -3.39
N LEU A 4 22.71 5.84 -3.00
CA LEU A 4 21.43 6.33 -2.50
C LEU A 4 21.69 7.16 -1.22
N THR A 5 21.08 8.32 -1.09
CA THR A 5 21.20 9.16 0.11
C THR A 5 20.60 8.45 1.33
N GLN A 6 21.08 8.75 2.53
CA GLN A 6 20.59 8.11 3.76
C GLN A 6 19.07 8.32 3.94
N SER A 7 18.54 9.49 3.59
CA SER A 7 17.08 9.75 3.59
C SER A 7 16.29 8.83 2.65
N LEU A 8 16.85 8.50 1.49
CA LEU A 8 16.23 7.61 0.52
C LEU A 8 16.22 6.16 1.02
N GLN A 9 17.29 5.74 1.71
CA GLN A 9 17.37 4.43 2.35
C GLN A 9 16.31 4.28 3.46
N TRP A 10 16.10 5.33 4.27
CA TRP A 10 15.07 5.33 5.31
C TRP A 10 13.66 5.22 4.73
N MET A 11 13.35 5.98 3.67
CA MET A 11 12.05 5.87 2.99
C MET A 11 11.84 4.48 2.37
N LEU A 12 12.87 3.86 1.77
CA LEU A 12 12.76 2.48 1.26
C LEU A 12 12.49 1.48 2.40
N ALA A 13 13.17 1.66 3.54
CA ALA A 13 12.97 0.81 4.71
C ALA A 13 11.54 0.93 5.26
N ASP A 14 11.00 2.16 5.35
CA ASP A 14 9.64 2.42 5.80
C ASP A 14 8.59 1.74 4.89
N MET A 15 8.73 1.89 3.56
CA MET A 15 7.87 1.19 2.59
C MET A 15 7.94 -0.33 2.73
N ALA A 16 9.13 -0.88 2.96
CA ALA A 16 9.31 -2.32 3.14
C ALA A 16 8.66 -2.83 4.43
N VAL A 17 8.76 -2.07 5.52
CA VAL A 17 8.10 -2.38 6.80
C VAL A 17 6.58 -2.40 6.64
N ALA A 18 6.01 -1.37 5.99
CA ALA A 18 4.57 -1.29 5.74
C ALA A 18 4.07 -2.46 4.89
N LEU A 19 4.80 -2.82 3.81
CA LEU A 19 4.47 -3.97 2.97
C LEU A 19 4.49 -5.29 3.74
N ASN A 20 5.48 -5.48 4.62
CA ASN A 20 5.56 -6.68 5.43
C ASN A 20 4.41 -6.77 6.43
N ALA A 21 4.05 -5.66 7.08
CA ALA A 21 2.89 -5.60 7.98
C ALA A 21 1.59 -5.95 7.25
N ALA A 22 1.37 -5.41 6.06
CA ALA A 22 0.21 -5.73 5.24
C ALA A 22 0.14 -7.21 4.85
N ARG A 23 1.28 -7.80 4.44
CA ARG A 23 1.37 -9.24 4.13
C ARG A 23 1.04 -10.11 5.35
N LEU A 24 1.60 -9.77 6.51
CA LEU A 24 1.32 -10.49 7.76
C LEU A 24 -0.17 -10.45 8.11
N SER A 25 -0.82 -9.29 7.98
CA SER A 25 -2.27 -9.18 8.22
C SER A 25 -3.10 -10.02 7.24
N LEU A 26 -2.72 -10.05 5.95
CA LEU A 26 -3.36 -10.93 4.96
C LEU A 26 -3.18 -12.41 5.31
N HIS A 27 -1.98 -12.81 5.72
CA HIS A 27 -1.71 -14.19 6.14
C HIS A 27 -2.51 -14.56 7.40
N GLN A 28 -2.64 -13.65 8.37
CA GLN A 28 -3.47 -13.88 9.55
C GLN A 28 -4.95 -14.11 9.19
N ALA A 29 -5.50 -13.29 8.29
CA ALA A 29 -6.85 -13.48 7.78
C ALA A 29 -7.01 -14.78 6.97
N ALA A 30 -5.98 -15.19 6.22
CA ALA A 30 -6.01 -16.45 5.47
C ALA A 30 -5.93 -17.68 6.38
N VAL A 31 -5.16 -17.61 7.47
CA VAL A 31 -5.03 -18.70 8.45
C VAL A 31 -6.30 -18.88 9.28
N SER A 32 -7.10 -17.82 9.50
CA SER A 32 -8.39 -17.92 10.19
C SER A 32 -9.50 -18.54 9.34
N ALA A 33 -9.21 -18.96 8.11
CA ALA A 33 -10.21 -19.51 7.19
C ALA A 33 -10.57 -20.96 7.53
N ASP A 34 -11.72 -21.15 8.17
CA ASP A 34 -12.38 -22.46 8.29
C ASP A 34 -13.90 -22.28 8.55
N PRO A 35 -14.83 -22.51 7.58
CA PRO A 35 -14.65 -22.69 6.13
C PRO A 35 -14.47 -21.37 5.35
N PHE A 36 -14.62 -20.22 6.02
CA PHE A 36 -14.36 -18.88 5.47
C PHE A 36 -13.48 -18.08 6.44
N PRO A 37 -12.68 -17.11 5.95
CA PRO A 37 -11.93 -16.21 6.80
C PRO A 37 -12.82 -15.49 7.81
N ASP A 38 -12.31 -15.23 9.01
CA ASP A 38 -12.96 -14.32 9.95
C ASP A 38 -13.24 -12.97 9.25
N PRO A 39 -14.51 -12.53 9.17
CA PRO A 39 -14.89 -11.30 8.46
C PRO A 39 -14.18 -10.06 8.98
N LEU A 40 -13.90 -9.99 10.29
CA LEU A 40 -13.20 -8.88 10.91
C LEU A 40 -11.73 -8.86 10.49
N LEU A 41 -11.04 -10.01 10.53
CA LEU A 41 -9.65 -10.12 10.11
C LEU A 41 -9.51 -9.83 8.60
N ALA A 42 -10.44 -10.32 7.79
CA ALA A 42 -10.47 -10.04 6.36
C ALA A 42 -10.69 -8.54 6.06
N ALA A 43 -11.59 -7.87 6.80
CA ALA A 43 -11.82 -6.45 6.68
C ALA A 43 -10.59 -5.63 7.11
N GLN A 44 -9.95 -5.98 8.22
CA GLN A 44 -8.72 -5.34 8.69
C GLN A 44 -7.57 -5.51 7.71
N ALA A 45 -7.37 -6.73 7.19
CA ALA A 45 -6.33 -7.00 6.19
C ALA A 45 -6.55 -6.20 4.90
N LYS A 46 -7.80 -6.08 4.44
CA LYS A 46 -8.15 -5.24 3.29
C LYS A 46 -7.83 -3.76 3.54
N ILE A 47 -8.19 -3.25 4.72
CA ILE A 47 -7.92 -1.86 5.11
C ILE A 47 -6.41 -1.57 5.10
N ILE A 48 -5.63 -2.41 5.78
CA ILE A 48 -4.18 -2.23 5.90
C ILE A 48 -3.51 -2.33 4.52
N ALA A 49 -3.94 -3.27 3.68
CA ALA A 49 -3.40 -3.43 2.34
C ALA A 49 -3.67 -2.19 1.45
N SER A 50 -4.90 -1.65 1.49
CA SER A 50 -5.27 -0.44 0.73
C SER A 50 -4.49 0.80 1.18
N GLU A 51 -4.33 1.00 2.50
CA GLU A 51 -3.56 2.12 3.03
C GLU A 51 -2.08 2.00 2.69
N THR A 52 -1.52 0.80 2.84
CA THR A 52 -0.12 0.52 2.49
C THR A 52 0.15 0.78 1.01
N ALA A 53 -0.75 0.36 0.12
CA ALA A 53 -0.64 0.64 -1.32
C ALA A 53 -0.60 2.14 -1.62
N ASN A 54 -1.42 2.95 -0.93
CA ASN A 54 -1.41 4.40 -1.10
C ASN A 54 -0.12 5.03 -0.55
N THR A 55 0.31 4.63 0.65
CA THR A 55 1.54 5.16 1.25
C THR A 55 2.75 4.86 0.38
N VAL A 56 2.93 3.61 -0.05
CA VAL A 56 4.06 3.18 -0.88
C VAL A 56 4.06 3.90 -2.23
N THR A 57 2.91 4.02 -2.90
CA THR A 57 2.84 4.70 -4.19
C THR A 57 3.11 6.20 -4.08
N ASN A 58 2.63 6.87 -3.03
CA ASN A 58 2.92 8.28 -2.77
C ASN A 58 4.38 8.52 -2.39
N GLN A 59 4.96 7.69 -1.52
CA GLN A 59 6.38 7.78 -1.16
C GLN A 59 7.28 7.49 -2.38
N ALA A 60 6.92 6.51 -3.21
CA ALA A 60 7.61 6.25 -4.47
C ALA A 60 7.56 7.47 -5.41
N LEU A 61 6.39 8.11 -5.58
CA LEU A 61 6.31 9.37 -6.33
C LEU A 61 7.26 10.43 -5.78
N GLN A 62 7.33 10.59 -4.46
CA GLN A 62 8.21 11.54 -3.80
C GLN A 62 9.69 11.23 -4.04
N MET A 63 10.08 9.95 -4.12
CA MET A 63 11.43 9.53 -4.49
C MET A 63 11.79 9.85 -5.95
N PHE A 64 10.85 9.67 -6.88
CA PHE A 64 11.08 9.93 -8.30
C PHE A 64 11.07 11.43 -8.66
N GLY A 65 10.56 12.30 -7.79
CA GLY A 65 10.50 13.75 -8.01
C GLY A 65 9.76 14.11 -9.32
N ALA A 66 10.18 15.18 -10.00
CA ALA A 66 9.58 15.63 -11.27
C ALA A 66 9.66 14.60 -12.42
N ARG A 67 10.52 13.58 -12.33
CA ARG A 67 10.60 12.48 -13.31
C ARG A 67 9.46 11.46 -13.16
N GLY A 68 8.80 11.40 -11.99
CA GLY A 68 7.66 10.53 -11.73
C GLY A 68 6.32 11.01 -12.31
N CYS A 69 6.24 12.28 -12.71
CA CYS A 69 5.04 12.88 -13.34
C CYS A 69 5.02 12.77 -14.88
N SER A 70 6.00 12.11 -15.51
CA SER A 70 5.90 11.83 -16.94
C SER A 70 4.93 10.67 -17.19
N ARG A 71 3.96 10.86 -18.11
CA ARG A 71 2.97 9.86 -18.54
C ARG A 71 3.56 8.54 -19.03
N ASP A 72 4.88 8.48 -19.24
CA ASP A 72 5.62 7.29 -19.64
C ASP A 72 5.98 6.35 -18.48
N TYR A 73 5.83 6.77 -17.21
CA TYR A 73 6.12 5.91 -16.07
C TYR A 73 4.86 5.23 -15.52
N PRO A 74 4.86 3.90 -15.30
CA PRO A 74 3.72 3.14 -14.78
C PRO A 74 3.27 3.58 -13.38
N LEU A 75 4.06 4.42 -12.70
CA LEU A 75 3.81 4.90 -11.34
C LEU A 75 2.53 5.73 -11.21
N GLU A 76 2.23 6.63 -12.15
CA GLU A 76 1.02 7.48 -12.07
C GLU A 76 -0.25 6.62 -12.14
N ARG A 77 -0.23 5.58 -13.01
CA ARG A 77 -1.30 4.59 -13.10
C ARG A 77 -1.44 3.80 -11.80
N MET A 78 -0.32 3.34 -11.23
CA MET A 78 -0.33 2.60 -9.95
C MET A 78 -0.89 3.44 -8.80
N VAL A 79 -0.60 4.75 -8.76
CA VAL A 79 -1.15 5.68 -7.75
C VAL A 79 -2.66 5.85 -7.94
N ARG A 80 -3.14 5.95 -9.18
CA ARG A 80 -4.58 6.04 -9.48
C ARG A 80 -5.32 4.76 -9.07
N ASP A 81 -4.75 3.61 -9.39
CA ASP A 81 -5.29 2.31 -9.01
C ASP A 81 -5.28 2.13 -7.47
N ALA A 82 -4.19 2.52 -6.80
CA ALA A 82 -4.07 2.48 -5.34
C ALA A 82 -5.13 3.33 -4.63
N ARG A 83 -5.46 4.52 -5.16
CA ARG A 83 -6.52 5.39 -4.62
C ARG A 83 -7.89 4.74 -4.72
N MET A 84 -8.16 4.01 -5.80
CA MET A 84 -9.43 3.32 -5.98
C MET A 84 -9.69 2.26 -4.89
N PHE A 85 -8.64 1.58 -4.42
CA PHE A 85 -8.75 0.60 -3.32
C PHE A 85 -9.07 1.23 -1.96
N THR A 86 -8.66 2.49 -1.71
CA THR A 86 -8.99 3.24 -0.49
C THR A 86 -10.44 3.70 -0.45
N ASN A 87 -11.03 4.05 -1.60
CA ASN A 87 -12.40 4.59 -1.66
C ASN A 87 -13.46 3.61 -1.16
N THR A 88 -13.13 2.31 -1.03
CA THR A 88 -14.03 1.32 -0.42
C THR A 88 -14.33 1.59 1.06
N LYS A 89 -13.54 2.41 1.77
CA LYS A 89 -13.85 2.86 3.14
C LYS A 89 -15.03 3.82 3.22
N ASN A 90 -15.20 4.68 2.21
CA ASN A 90 -16.17 5.78 2.28
C ASN A 90 -17.63 5.32 2.08
N TYR A 91 -17.84 4.10 1.61
CA TYR A 91 -19.18 3.53 1.42
C TYR A 91 -19.65 2.70 2.63
N SER A 92 -18.79 2.35 3.58
CA SER A 92 -19.17 1.57 4.77
C SER A 92 -19.39 2.41 6.03
N SER A 93 -19.17 3.73 5.98
CA SER A 93 -19.39 4.66 7.12
C SER A 93 -20.59 5.61 6.92
N GLN A 94 -21.41 5.38 5.89
CA GLN A 94 -22.57 6.20 5.51
C GLN A 94 -23.90 5.42 5.62
N GLY A 95 -23.94 4.38 6.46
CA GLY A 95 -25.13 3.56 6.72
C GLY A 95 -25.36 3.39 8.21
#